data_AF-A0A1Q8QJ45-F1
#
_entry.id   AF-A0A1Q8QJ45-F1
#
_cell.length_a   1.000
_cell.length_b   1.000
_cell.length_c   1.000
_cell.angle_alpha   90.00
_cell.angle_beta   90.00
_cell.angle_gamma   90.00
#
_symmetry.space_group_name_H-M   'P 1'
#
loop_
_entity.id
_entity.type
_entity.pdbx_description
1 polymer ?
#
loop_
_entity_poly.entity_id
_entity_poly.type
_entity_poly.pdbx_seq_one_letter_code
_entity_poly.pdbx_strand_id
1 'polypeptide(L)'
;MLVSRHFGEIMKKKFLNIIGIVVLFMALVSFWGYNNYFKPDPKIQQQLNNQFGAEFFNSFADEKAVNTVKSVDDLAKKTDIPKIVSMLEKAKVQEEDKRVTASTPVNETIVAKPVTQDEINNKYTPKFNYLQNVALGRLDTLYSAAIQEYVQSSKAGTLNRPELVQKYIQAGTMLEANMDSQFYSTLNAMQAELIANNLPIDSVGVIKIEYEKAKSDKRSQLLAKARK
;
A
#
# COMPACT_ATOMS: atom_id res chain seq x y z
N MET A 1 48.41 31.06 -15.92
CA MET A 1 47.39 30.00 -15.72
C MET A 1 46.84 30.08 -14.29
N LEU A 2 46.05 31.10 -13.95
CA LEU A 2 45.58 31.29 -12.55
C LEU A 2 44.28 32.10 -12.38
N VAL A 3 43.54 32.38 -13.46
CA VAL A 3 42.29 33.15 -13.39
C VAL A 3 41.03 32.29 -13.59
N SER A 4 41.17 31.04 -14.08
CA SER A 4 40.01 30.18 -14.38
C SER A 4 39.50 29.32 -13.21
N ARG A 5 40.19 29.30 -12.06
CA ARG A 5 39.77 28.48 -10.89
C ARG A 5 38.87 29.21 -9.89
N HIS A 6 38.68 30.53 -10.01
CA HIS A 6 37.96 31.32 -9.01
C HIS A 6 36.50 31.68 -9.37
N PHE A 7 36.09 31.46 -10.63
CA PHE A 7 34.74 31.78 -11.11
C PHE A 7 33.73 30.62 -10.95
N GLY A 8 34.21 29.38 -10.84
CA GLY A 8 33.36 28.18 -10.73
C GLY A 8 32.73 27.94 -9.34
N GLU A 9 33.28 28.53 -8.28
CA GLU A 9 32.80 28.39 -6.90
C GLU A 9 31.67 29.38 -6.54
N ILE A 10 31.69 30.58 -7.14
CA ILE A 10 30.75 31.66 -6.81
C ILE A 10 29.37 31.43 -7.48
N MET A 11 29.33 30.81 -8.65
CA MET A 11 28.06 30.47 -9.32
C MET A 11 27.32 29.31 -8.67
N LYS A 12 28.01 28.33 -8.08
CA LYS A 12 27.37 27.15 -7.44
C LYS A 12 26.56 27.52 -6.19
N LYS A 13 27.04 28.44 -5.36
CA LYS A 13 26.32 28.90 -4.16
C LYS A 13 25.05 29.70 -4.50
N LYS A 14 25.10 30.51 -5.56
CA LYS A 14 23.92 31.26 -6.03
C LYS A 14 22.88 30.32 -6.68
N PHE A 15 23.33 29.31 -7.43
CA PHE A 15 22.44 28.29 -8.00
C PHE A 15 21.81 27.39 -6.94
N LEU A 16 22.56 26.96 -5.90
CA LEU A 16 22.00 26.20 -4.78
C LEU A 16 20.93 26.99 -4.03
N ASN A 17 21.15 28.29 -3.81
CA ASN A 17 20.15 29.16 -3.16
C ASN A 17 18.88 29.31 -4.00
N ILE A 18 18.99 29.41 -5.33
CA ILE A 18 17.83 29.50 -6.23
C ILE A 18 17.06 28.18 -6.25
N ILE A 19 17.75 27.03 -6.32
CA ILE A 19 17.11 25.70 -6.24
C ILE A 19 16.36 25.54 -4.91
N GLY A 20 16.96 25.96 -3.79
CA GLY A 20 16.31 25.93 -2.48
C GLY A 20 15.02 26.77 -2.43
N ILE A 21 15.03 27.96 -3.03
CA ILE A 21 13.86 28.84 -3.11
C ILE A 21 12.76 28.23 -3.99
N VAL A 22 13.11 27.65 -5.14
CA VAL A 22 12.13 26.99 -6.03
C VAL A 22 11.50 25.76 -5.39
N VAL A 23 12.29 24.95 -4.67
CA VAL A 23 11.76 23.80 -3.90
C VAL A 23 10.85 24.27 -2.75
N LEU A 24 11.20 25.38 -2.09
CA LEU A 24 10.35 25.99 -1.05
C LEU A 24 9.02 26.50 -1.62
N PHE A 25 9.05 27.19 -2.78
CA PHE A 25 7.84 27.64 -3.45
C PHE A 25 6.99 26.47 -3.97
N MET A 26 7.60 25.42 -4.51
CA MET A 26 6.88 24.20 -4.90
C MET A 26 6.24 23.51 -3.70
N ALA A 27 6.92 23.47 -2.54
CA ALA A 27 6.35 22.94 -1.30
C ALA A 27 5.19 23.81 -0.79
N LEU A 28 5.32 25.14 -0.83
CA LEU A 28 4.28 26.08 -0.41
C LEU A 28 3.06 26.05 -1.33
N VAL A 29 3.26 25.97 -2.65
CA VAL A 29 2.17 25.85 -3.64
C VAL A 29 1.50 24.48 -3.55
N SER A 30 2.26 23.41 -3.31
CA SER A 30 1.70 22.09 -3.05
C SER A 30 0.89 22.07 -1.76
N PHE A 31 1.39 22.70 -0.69
CA PHE A 31 0.70 22.77 0.60
C PHE A 31 -0.56 23.66 0.56
N TRP A 32 -0.49 24.82 -0.12
CA TRP A 32 -1.63 25.72 -0.28
C TRP A 32 -2.70 25.17 -1.24
N GLY A 33 -2.28 24.59 -2.37
CA GLY A 33 -3.17 23.90 -3.31
C GLY A 33 -3.86 22.69 -2.67
N TYR A 34 -3.12 21.89 -1.90
CA TYR A 34 -3.69 20.76 -1.15
C TYR A 34 -4.74 21.22 -0.14
N ASN A 35 -4.44 22.24 0.66
CA ASN A 35 -5.36 22.71 1.69
C ASN A 35 -6.61 23.43 1.14
N ASN A 36 -6.58 24.00 -0.06
CA ASN A 36 -7.73 24.73 -0.60
C ASN A 36 -8.59 23.91 -1.57
N TYR A 37 -7.99 23.00 -2.35
CA TYR A 37 -8.72 22.16 -3.31
C TYR A 37 -8.98 20.73 -2.83
N PHE A 38 -8.24 20.23 -1.83
CA PHE A 38 -8.34 18.85 -1.35
C PHE A 38 -8.74 18.74 0.12
N LYS A 39 -9.27 19.80 0.74
CA LYS A 39 -9.91 19.69 2.06
C LYS A 39 -11.04 18.64 1.95
N PRO A 40 -11.02 17.59 2.79
CA PRO A 40 -12.10 16.62 2.80
C PRO A 40 -13.42 17.35 3.07
N ASP A 41 -14.35 17.26 2.13
CA ASP A 41 -15.70 17.76 2.38
C ASP A 41 -16.38 16.76 3.32
N PRO A 42 -16.84 17.20 4.51
CA PRO A 42 -17.46 16.31 5.49
C PRO A 42 -18.76 15.66 4.96
N LYS A 43 -19.50 16.33 4.07
CA LYS A 43 -20.68 15.75 3.43
C LYS A 43 -20.29 14.62 2.48
N ILE A 44 -19.25 14.82 1.66
CA ILE A 44 -18.70 13.78 0.79
C ILE A 44 -18.18 12.62 1.64
N GLN A 45 -17.49 12.91 2.74
CA GLN A 45 -17.01 11.87 3.64
C GLN A 45 -18.16 11.04 4.23
N GLN A 46 -19.25 11.67 4.64
CA GLN A 46 -20.44 10.97 5.10
C GLN A 46 -21.07 10.11 3.98
N GLN A 47 -21.16 10.63 2.75
CA GLN A 47 -21.65 9.85 1.60
C GLN A 47 -20.78 8.63 1.32
N LEU A 48 -19.45 8.79 1.36
CA LEU A 48 -18.50 7.70 1.16
C LEU A 48 -18.63 6.65 2.28
N ASN A 49 -18.75 7.09 3.54
CA ASN A 49 -18.96 6.18 4.66
C ASN A 49 -20.31 5.45 4.57
N ASN A 50 -21.36 6.10 4.10
CA ASN A 50 -22.66 5.46 3.88
C ASN A 50 -22.60 4.44 2.73
N GLN A 51 -21.81 4.71 1.69
CA GLN A 51 -21.71 3.87 0.50
C GLN A 51 -20.78 2.67 0.70
N PHE A 52 -19.62 2.88 1.33
CA PHE A 52 -18.56 1.86 1.44
C PHE A 52 -18.39 1.32 2.86
N GLY A 53 -18.94 2.00 3.87
CA GLY A 53 -18.68 1.71 5.27
C GLY A 53 -17.42 2.41 5.80
N ALA A 54 -17.40 2.72 7.10
CA ALA A 54 -16.25 3.36 7.74
C ALA A 54 -14.98 2.46 7.71
N GLU A 55 -15.14 1.15 7.76
CA GLU A 55 -14.04 0.19 7.74
C GLU A 55 -13.31 0.13 6.39
N PHE A 56 -13.98 0.51 5.30
CA PHE A 56 -13.39 0.47 3.97
C PHE A 56 -12.15 1.37 3.84
N PHE A 57 -12.11 2.50 4.56
CA PHE A 57 -10.97 3.41 4.50
C PHE A 57 -9.99 3.25 5.66
N ASN A 58 -10.37 2.56 6.75
CA ASN A 58 -9.59 2.56 7.99
C ASN A 58 -9.06 1.18 8.39
N SER A 59 -9.69 0.09 7.94
CA SER A 59 -9.29 -1.26 8.33
C SER A 59 -8.22 -1.78 7.39
N PHE A 60 -6.97 -1.85 7.84
CA PHE A 60 -5.88 -2.52 7.10
C PHE A 60 -5.06 -3.44 8.00
N ALA A 61 -5.43 -3.54 9.27
CA ALA A 61 -4.77 -4.39 10.24
C ALA A 61 -5.57 -5.68 10.36
N ASP A 62 -5.18 -6.72 9.61
CA ASP A 62 -5.51 -8.07 10.03
C ASP A 62 -4.52 -9.10 9.48
N GLU A 63 -3.64 -9.60 10.35
CA GLU A 63 -2.82 -10.79 10.10
C GLU A 63 -3.59 -12.09 10.44
N LYS A 64 -4.85 -12.02 10.91
CA LYS A 64 -5.61 -13.21 11.35
C LYS A 64 -6.86 -13.55 10.53
N ALA A 65 -7.07 -12.93 9.37
CA ALA A 65 -8.24 -13.19 8.53
C ALA A 65 -8.04 -14.31 7.47
N VAL A 66 -7.39 -15.43 7.82
CA VAL A 66 -7.34 -16.62 6.92
C VAL A 66 -8.42 -17.67 7.25
N ASN A 67 -9.17 -17.55 8.36
CA ASN A 67 -10.12 -18.61 8.77
C ASN A 67 -11.57 -18.13 9.04
N THR A 68 -12.07 -17.10 8.36
CA THR A 68 -13.53 -16.82 8.39
C THR A 68 -14.02 -16.16 7.10
N VAL A 69 -13.91 -16.84 5.96
CA VAL A 69 -14.86 -16.63 4.86
C VAL A 69 -15.91 -17.72 4.95
N LYS A 70 -16.98 -17.39 5.67
CA LYS A 70 -18.25 -18.10 5.58
C LYS A 70 -18.84 -17.76 4.21
N SER A 71 -18.85 -18.76 3.32
CA SER A 71 -19.53 -18.89 2.02
C SER A 71 -19.88 -17.60 1.27
N VAL A 72 -19.18 -17.40 0.15
CA VAL A 72 -19.64 -16.62 -1.00
C VAL A 72 -20.62 -17.46 -1.85
N ASP A 73 -21.49 -18.25 -1.23
CA ASP A 73 -22.50 -19.06 -1.94
C ASP A 73 -23.82 -18.31 -2.18
N ASP A 74 -24.06 -17.17 -1.52
CA ASP A 74 -25.35 -16.46 -1.62
C ASP A 74 -25.43 -15.39 -2.73
N LEU A 75 -24.39 -15.24 -3.56
CA LEU A 75 -24.43 -14.29 -4.69
C LEU A 75 -24.03 -14.90 -6.06
N ALA A 76 -24.19 -16.21 -6.22
CA ALA A 76 -23.92 -16.92 -7.47
C ALA A 76 -25.12 -17.70 -8.02
N LYS A 77 -26.36 -17.24 -7.74
CA LYS A 77 -27.56 -17.80 -8.38
C LYS A 77 -27.99 -16.98 -9.61
N LYS A 78 -27.11 -16.88 -10.61
CA LYS A 78 -27.50 -16.83 -12.02
C LYS A 78 -26.28 -16.99 -12.93
N THR A 79 -26.42 -17.90 -13.88
CA THR A 79 -25.58 -18.17 -15.07
C THR A 79 -24.68 -19.42 -14.94
N ASP A 80 -24.94 -20.34 -15.87
CA ASP A 80 -24.53 -21.73 -15.93
C ASP A 80 -23.10 -21.98 -16.46
N ILE A 81 -22.42 -22.98 -15.85
CA ILE A 81 -21.53 -24.00 -16.49
C ILE A 81 -20.08 -23.59 -16.91
N PRO A 82 -19.05 -24.46 -16.74
CA PRO A 82 -18.38 -24.81 -15.48
C PRO A 82 -16.84 -24.88 -15.69
N LYS A 83 -16.12 -25.62 -14.82
CA LYS A 83 -14.77 -26.18 -15.05
C LYS A 83 -13.61 -25.23 -14.72
N ILE A 84 -13.14 -25.32 -13.47
CA ILE A 84 -11.74 -25.58 -13.06
C ILE A 84 -11.79 -25.83 -11.55
N VAL A 85 -12.23 -27.04 -11.17
CA VAL A 85 -11.84 -27.68 -9.91
C VAL A 85 -11.23 -29.00 -10.34
N SER A 86 -9.93 -28.96 -10.54
CA SER A 86 -9.11 -30.12 -10.88
C SER A 86 -7.68 -29.69 -10.59
N MET A 87 -7.24 -29.95 -9.35
CA MET A 87 -5.86 -30.22 -8.92
C MET A 87 -5.61 -29.70 -7.51
N LEU A 88 -6.21 -30.39 -6.54
CA LEU A 88 -5.67 -30.48 -5.18
C LEU A 88 -5.91 -31.91 -4.69
N GLU A 89 -5.06 -32.86 -5.11
CA GLU A 89 -4.94 -34.15 -4.42
C GLU A 89 -3.61 -34.85 -4.71
N LYS A 90 -2.90 -35.19 -3.62
CA LYS A 90 -1.69 -36.01 -3.41
C LYS A 90 -0.56 -35.19 -2.77
N ALA A 91 -0.01 -35.52 -1.60
CA ALA A 91 0.04 -36.80 -0.91
C ALA A 91 0.26 -36.61 0.61
N LYS A 92 -0.23 -37.57 1.41
CA LYS A 92 0.19 -37.84 2.78
C LYS A 92 0.21 -39.37 3.00
N VAL A 93 1.03 -39.79 3.99
CA VAL A 93 1.11 -41.09 4.72
C VAL A 93 2.18 -42.04 4.13
N GLN A 94 3.15 -42.64 4.87
CA GLN A 94 3.27 -43.18 6.25
C GLN A 94 4.80 -43.29 6.64
N GLU A 95 5.29 -43.01 7.86
CA GLU A 95 5.48 -43.90 9.06
C GLU A 95 6.22 -45.23 8.75
N GLU A 96 7.27 -45.73 9.45
CA GLU A 96 7.61 -45.83 10.90
C GLU A 96 9.05 -46.44 11.06
N ASP A 97 9.82 -46.15 12.12
CA ASP A 97 10.52 -47.14 13.02
C ASP A 97 11.52 -46.49 14.03
N LYS A 98 11.56 -47.12 15.22
CA LYS A 98 12.16 -46.84 16.53
C LYS A 98 13.69 -46.70 16.59
N ARG A 99 14.16 -45.87 17.54
CA ARG A 99 14.76 -46.35 18.83
C ARG A 99 15.14 -45.20 19.77
N VAL A 100 14.72 -45.36 21.01
CA VAL A 100 15.14 -44.60 22.20
C VAL A 100 16.57 -45.01 22.59
N THR A 101 17.45 -44.06 22.88
CA THR A 101 18.58 -44.26 23.81
C THR A 101 18.83 -42.95 24.56
N ALA A 102 18.74 -43.04 25.89
CA ALA A 102 18.98 -41.95 26.81
C ALA A 102 20.46 -41.60 26.90
N SER A 103 20.77 -40.30 26.96
CA SER A 103 22.02 -39.77 27.52
C SER A 103 21.75 -38.39 28.13
N THR A 104 21.90 -38.35 29.46
CA THR A 104 22.24 -37.28 30.41
C THR A 104 22.16 -35.80 29.98
N PRO A 105 21.58 -34.90 30.81
CA PRO A 105 21.35 -33.50 30.47
C PRO A 105 22.66 -32.71 30.52
N VAL A 106 23.15 -32.31 29.34
CA VAL A 106 24.15 -31.24 29.23
C VAL A 106 23.40 -29.92 29.34
N ASN A 107 23.87 -29.08 30.25
CA ASN A 107 23.39 -27.73 30.49
C ASN A 107 23.61 -26.87 29.23
N GLU A 108 22.64 -26.88 28.31
CA GLU A 108 22.63 -26.05 27.11
C GLU A 108 22.45 -24.59 27.53
N THR A 109 23.54 -23.84 27.46
CA THR A 109 23.43 -22.40 27.26
C THR A 109 22.80 -22.22 25.89
N ILE A 110 21.49 -21.94 25.86
CA ILE A 110 20.77 -21.60 24.64
C ILE A 110 21.38 -20.30 24.11
N VAL A 111 22.41 -20.42 23.27
CA VAL A 111 22.84 -19.32 22.41
C VAL A 111 21.70 -19.17 21.40
N ALA A 112 20.82 -18.20 21.65
CA ALA A 112 19.77 -17.85 20.71
C ALA A 112 20.41 -17.64 19.33
N LYS A 113 19.95 -18.40 18.34
CA LYS A 113 20.42 -18.29 16.96
C LYS A 113 20.31 -16.82 16.53
N PRO A 114 21.38 -16.22 15.96
CA PRO A 114 21.33 -14.83 15.54
C PRO A 114 20.28 -14.68 14.44
N VAL A 115 19.42 -13.66 14.60
CA VAL A 115 18.39 -13.32 13.61
C VAL A 115 19.09 -12.84 12.33
N THR A 116 18.68 -13.40 11.21
CA THR A 116 19.19 -13.04 9.88
C THR A 116 18.32 -11.99 9.20
N GLN A 117 18.90 -11.26 8.25
CA GLN A 117 18.16 -10.30 7.43
C GLN A 117 17.02 -10.97 6.65
N ASP A 118 17.23 -12.19 6.15
CA ASP A 118 16.20 -12.95 5.42
C ASP A 118 15.02 -13.34 6.31
N GLU A 119 15.27 -13.70 7.57
CA GLU A 119 14.20 -13.98 8.54
C GLU A 119 13.33 -12.73 8.79
N ILE A 120 13.95 -11.54 8.92
CA ILE A 120 13.20 -10.27 9.04
C ILE A 120 12.48 -9.94 7.74
N ASN A 121 13.13 -10.05 6.58
CA ASN A 121 12.49 -9.80 5.29
C ASN A 121 11.24 -10.70 5.12
N ASN A 122 11.38 -12.00 5.37
CA ASN A 122 10.29 -12.98 5.26
C ASN A 122 9.13 -12.69 6.24
N LYS A 123 9.40 -12.05 7.37
CA LYS A 123 8.37 -11.60 8.33
C LYS A 123 7.56 -10.41 7.80
N TYR A 124 8.16 -9.51 7.02
CA TYR A 124 7.52 -8.26 6.58
C TYR A 124 6.98 -8.30 5.15
N THR A 125 7.59 -9.07 4.23
CA THR A 125 7.10 -9.26 2.86
C THR A 125 5.60 -9.61 2.78
N PRO A 126 5.06 -10.58 3.52
CA PRO A 126 3.62 -10.88 3.46
C PRO A 126 2.74 -9.70 3.91
N LYS A 127 3.21 -8.87 4.84
CA LYS A 127 2.48 -7.66 5.30
C LYS A 127 2.39 -6.63 4.19
N PHE A 128 3.50 -6.36 3.50
CA PHE A 128 3.50 -5.44 2.36
C PHE A 128 2.63 -5.96 1.20
N ASN A 129 2.70 -7.26 0.90
CA ASN A 129 1.87 -7.88 -0.13
C ASN A 129 0.38 -7.78 0.21
N TYR A 130 0.03 -8.02 1.49
CA TYR A 130 -1.35 -7.85 1.97
C TYR A 130 -1.84 -6.41 1.78
N LEU A 131 -1.05 -5.43 2.25
CA LEU A 131 -1.38 -4.01 2.10
C LEU A 131 -1.59 -3.62 0.63
N GLN A 132 -0.71 -4.08 -0.26
CA GLN A 132 -0.84 -3.85 -1.70
C GLN A 132 -2.14 -4.44 -2.25
N ASN A 133 -2.44 -5.71 -1.95
CA ASN A 133 -3.64 -6.38 -2.45
C ASN A 133 -4.92 -5.70 -1.95
N VAL A 134 -4.98 -5.33 -0.68
CA VAL A 134 -6.12 -4.59 -0.11
C VAL A 134 -6.28 -3.23 -0.78
N ALA A 135 -5.18 -2.49 -0.98
CA ALA A 135 -5.20 -1.19 -1.64
C ALA A 135 -5.71 -1.32 -3.09
N LEU A 136 -5.23 -2.30 -3.85
CA LEU A 136 -5.64 -2.54 -5.23
C LEU A 136 -7.13 -2.91 -5.31
N GLY A 137 -7.60 -3.84 -4.48
CA GLY A 137 -9.00 -4.25 -4.46
C GLY A 137 -9.95 -3.10 -4.08
N ARG A 138 -9.57 -2.27 -3.10
CA ARG A 138 -10.35 -1.07 -2.74
C ARG A 138 -10.36 -0.04 -3.84
N LEU A 139 -9.22 0.18 -4.51
CA LEU A 139 -9.13 1.12 -5.61
C LEU A 139 -9.98 0.68 -6.82
N ASP A 140 -10.00 -0.63 -7.14
CA ASP A 140 -10.85 -1.17 -8.20
C ASP A 140 -12.34 -1.06 -7.83
N THR A 141 -12.69 -1.20 -6.54
CA THR A 141 -14.05 -0.96 -6.03
C THR A 141 -14.46 0.50 -6.21
N LEU A 142 -13.61 1.45 -5.82
CA LEU A 142 -13.86 2.89 -6.00
C LEU A 142 -14.03 3.26 -7.48
N TYR A 143 -13.17 2.73 -8.35
CA TYR A 143 -13.26 2.97 -9.79
C TYR A 143 -14.56 2.43 -10.38
N SER A 144 -14.94 1.19 -10.03
CA SER A 144 -16.17 0.56 -10.50
C SER A 144 -17.41 1.34 -10.05
N ALA A 145 -17.44 1.76 -8.79
CA ALA A 145 -18.52 2.59 -8.25
C ALA A 145 -18.62 3.96 -8.97
N ALA A 146 -17.48 4.60 -9.26
CA ALA A 146 -17.45 5.86 -10.00
C ALA A 146 -18.05 5.74 -11.40
N ILE A 147 -17.68 4.68 -12.14
CA ILE A 147 -18.24 4.39 -13.46
C ILE A 147 -19.73 4.10 -13.38
N GLN A 148 -20.15 3.28 -12.41
CA GLN A 148 -21.55 2.92 -12.25
C GLN A 148 -22.43 4.13 -11.92
N GLU A 149 -21.97 5.02 -11.05
CA GLU A 149 -22.66 6.26 -10.67
C GLU A 149 -22.70 7.25 -11.85
N TYR A 150 -21.60 7.39 -12.60
CA TYR A 150 -21.58 8.19 -13.84
C TYR A 150 -22.64 7.72 -14.84
N VAL A 151 -22.68 6.42 -15.14
CA VAL A 151 -23.60 5.85 -16.13
C VAL A 151 -25.06 6.01 -15.68
N GLN A 152 -25.35 5.76 -14.41
CA GLN A 152 -26.72 5.89 -13.87
C GLN A 152 -27.19 7.35 -13.89
N SER A 153 -26.41 8.28 -13.37
CA SER A 153 -26.76 9.70 -13.32
C SER A 153 -26.82 10.32 -14.72
N SER A 154 -25.99 9.85 -15.66
CA SER A 154 -26.07 10.26 -17.07
C SER A 154 -27.38 9.82 -17.71
N LYS A 155 -27.84 8.58 -17.46
CA LYS A 155 -29.11 8.08 -17.99
C LYS A 155 -30.32 8.78 -17.38
N ALA A 156 -30.23 9.14 -16.09
CA ALA A 156 -31.29 9.83 -15.37
C ALA A 156 -31.34 11.34 -15.64
N GLY A 157 -30.34 11.92 -16.33
CA GLY A 157 -30.25 13.37 -16.56
C GLY A 157 -29.87 14.19 -15.32
N THR A 158 -29.38 13.55 -14.27
CA THR A 158 -29.02 14.17 -12.97
C THR A 158 -27.50 14.26 -12.77
N LEU A 159 -26.71 14.03 -13.82
CA LEU A 159 -25.26 13.98 -13.74
C LEU A 159 -24.65 15.34 -13.39
N ASN A 160 -24.06 15.42 -12.20
CA ASN A 160 -23.14 16.49 -11.81
C ASN A 160 -21.69 15.98 -11.89
N ARG A 161 -21.00 16.28 -13.00
CA ARG A 161 -19.62 15.80 -13.26
C ARG A 161 -18.62 16.32 -12.22
N PRO A 162 -18.58 17.62 -11.88
CA PRO A 162 -17.70 18.12 -10.83
C PRO A 162 -17.87 17.43 -9.48
N GLU A 163 -19.11 17.26 -9.00
CA GLU A 163 -19.38 16.62 -7.71
C GLU A 163 -18.96 15.15 -7.72
N LEU A 164 -19.25 14.42 -8.81
CA LEU A 164 -18.81 13.04 -8.96
C LEU A 164 -17.28 12.91 -8.91
N VAL A 165 -16.57 13.77 -9.65
CA VAL A 165 -15.11 13.79 -9.67
C VAL A 165 -14.56 14.11 -8.27
N GLN A 166 -15.09 15.14 -7.62
CA GLN A 166 -14.67 15.53 -6.27
C GLN A 166 -14.86 14.38 -5.27
N LYS A 167 -16.02 13.71 -5.31
CA LYS A 167 -16.34 12.56 -4.45
C LYS A 167 -15.31 11.45 -4.57
N TYR A 168 -15.01 11.01 -5.79
CA TYR A 168 -14.11 9.87 -5.99
C TYR A 168 -12.62 10.23 -5.91
N ILE A 169 -12.23 11.49 -6.16
CA ILE A 169 -10.90 12.00 -5.81
C ILE A 169 -10.72 11.97 -4.29
N GLN A 170 -11.69 12.48 -3.53
CA GLN A 170 -11.62 12.45 -2.07
C GLN A 170 -11.54 11.02 -1.54
N ALA A 171 -12.33 10.09 -2.09
CA ALA A 171 -12.25 8.67 -1.74
C ALA A 171 -10.86 8.08 -2.00
N GLY A 172 -10.28 8.37 -3.17
CA GLY A 172 -8.93 7.93 -3.53
C GLY A 172 -7.86 8.49 -2.58
N THR A 173 -7.92 9.78 -2.28
CA THR A 173 -6.98 10.43 -1.34
C THR A 173 -7.11 9.88 0.08
N MET A 174 -8.33 9.62 0.55
CA MET A 174 -8.56 9.00 1.86
C MET A 174 -8.00 7.57 1.92
N LEU A 175 -8.22 6.77 0.87
CA LEU A 175 -7.68 5.42 0.78
C LEU A 175 -6.15 5.45 0.78
N GLU A 176 -5.56 6.33 -0.03
CA GLU A 176 -4.11 6.46 -0.13
C GLU A 176 -3.47 6.93 1.18
N ALA A 177 -4.02 7.95 1.85
CA ALA A 177 -3.46 8.47 3.10
C ALA A 177 -3.43 7.40 4.21
N ASN A 178 -4.50 6.61 4.33
CA ASN A 178 -4.52 5.52 5.30
C ASN A 178 -3.57 4.38 4.91
N MET A 179 -3.45 4.08 3.61
CA MET A 179 -2.49 3.09 3.11
C MET A 179 -1.04 3.52 3.33
N ASP A 180 -0.71 4.77 3.04
CA ASP A 180 0.60 5.38 3.32
C ASP A 180 0.93 5.23 4.81
N SER A 181 -0.01 5.58 5.70
CA SER A 181 0.17 5.45 7.15
C SER A 181 0.53 4.01 7.57
N GLN A 182 -0.21 3.02 7.06
CA GLN A 182 -0.01 1.61 7.41
C GLN A 182 1.29 1.04 6.81
N PHE A 183 1.60 1.41 5.58
CA PHE A 183 2.84 1.04 4.91
C PHE A 183 4.05 1.59 5.66
N TYR A 184 4.07 2.89 5.96
CA TYR A 184 5.19 3.53 6.65
C TYR A 184 5.32 3.05 8.11
N SER A 185 4.21 2.77 8.79
CA SER A 185 4.25 2.11 10.11
C SER A 185 4.93 0.73 10.03
N THR A 186 4.54 -0.09 9.05
CA THR A 186 5.12 -1.42 8.82
C THR A 186 6.61 -1.34 8.44
N LEU A 187 6.98 -0.38 7.58
CA LEU A 187 8.35 -0.14 7.16
C LEU A 187 9.23 0.32 8.33
N ASN A 188 8.72 1.23 9.18
CA ASN A 188 9.44 1.69 10.37
C ASN A 188 9.64 0.55 11.38
N ALA A 189 8.66 -0.35 11.53
CA ALA A 189 8.80 -1.53 12.36
C ALA A 189 9.90 -2.48 11.82
N MET A 190 9.93 -2.71 10.50
CA MET A 190 10.99 -3.50 9.86
C MET A 190 12.37 -2.88 10.08
N GLN A 191 12.48 -1.55 9.88
CA GLN A 191 13.73 -0.83 10.09
C GLN A 191 14.21 -0.92 11.55
N ALA A 192 13.30 -0.78 12.52
CA ALA A 192 13.63 -0.89 13.93
C ALA A 192 14.14 -2.30 14.28
N GLU A 193 13.55 -3.36 13.72
CA GLU A 193 13.99 -4.74 13.94
C GLU A 193 15.35 -5.03 13.30
N LEU A 194 15.64 -4.48 12.11
CA LEU A 194 16.97 -4.59 11.50
C LEU A 194 18.04 -3.91 12.36
N ILE A 195 17.77 -2.69 12.84
CA ILE A 195 18.69 -1.94 13.71
C ILE A 195 18.95 -2.69 15.01
N ALA A 196 17.89 -3.22 15.64
CA ALA A 196 17.99 -3.96 16.90
C ALA A 196 18.84 -5.23 16.80
N ASN A 197 18.96 -5.81 15.60
CA ASN A 197 19.76 -7.00 15.32
C ASN A 197 21.09 -6.68 14.63
N ASN A 198 21.50 -5.40 14.59
CA ASN A 198 22.74 -4.94 13.94
C ASN A 198 22.84 -5.32 12.44
N LEU A 199 21.71 -5.35 11.73
CA LEU A 199 21.62 -5.72 10.32
C LEU A 199 21.56 -4.48 9.40
N PRO A 200 21.97 -4.61 8.12
CA PRO A 200 21.85 -3.54 7.13
C PRO A 200 20.40 -3.08 6.89
N ILE A 201 20.23 -1.81 6.57
CA ILE A 201 18.90 -1.20 6.33
C ILE A 201 18.65 -0.80 4.87
N ASP A 202 19.55 -1.15 3.94
CA ASP A 202 19.43 -0.77 2.53
C ASP A 202 18.12 -1.24 1.88
N SER A 203 17.61 -2.42 2.30
CA SER A 203 16.33 -2.96 1.85
C SER A 203 15.15 -2.05 2.17
N VAL A 204 15.18 -1.35 3.32
CA VAL A 204 14.13 -0.39 3.71
C VAL A 204 14.02 0.75 2.69
N GLY A 205 15.16 1.25 2.22
CA GLY A 205 15.22 2.30 1.20
C GLY A 205 14.65 1.83 -0.14
N VAL A 206 15.02 0.62 -0.57
CA VAL A 206 14.52 0.01 -1.81
C VAL A 206 13.00 -0.17 -1.76
N ILE A 207 12.48 -0.77 -0.67
CA ILE A 207 11.04 -1.00 -0.48
C ILE A 207 10.26 0.31 -0.53
N LYS A 208 10.77 1.37 0.09
CA LYS A 208 10.14 2.71 0.03
C LYS A 208 10.08 3.25 -1.39
N ILE A 209 11.18 3.16 -2.15
CA ILE A 209 11.24 3.65 -3.53
C ILE A 209 10.27 2.90 -4.42
N GLU A 210 10.23 1.57 -4.31
CA GLU A 210 9.31 0.72 -5.07
C GLU A 210 7.85 1.06 -4.78
N TYR A 211 7.52 1.29 -3.51
CA TYR A 211 6.18 1.70 -3.08
C TYR A 211 5.75 3.04 -3.70
N GLU A 212 6.56 4.08 -3.54
CA GLU A 212 6.24 5.41 -4.07
C GLU A 212 6.16 5.40 -5.61
N LYS A 213 7.01 4.60 -6.26
CA LYS A 213 6.96 4.38 -7.69
C LYS A 213 5.64 3.70 -8.09
N ALA A 214 5.27 2.60 -7.44
CA ALA A 214 4.04 1.87 -7.73
C ALA A 214 2.79 2.77 -7.55
N LYS A 215 2.78 3.60 -6.52
CA LYS A 215 1.74 4.60 -6.25
C LYS A 215 1.61 5.61 -7.38
N SER A 216 2.74 6.20 -7.79
CA SER A 216 2.81 7.17 -8.90
C SER A 216 2.36 6.55 -10.24
N ASP A 217 2.85 5.34 -10.56
CA ASP A 217 2.49 4.62 -11.77
C ASP A 217 0.98 4.35 -11.81
N LYS A 218 0.39 3.87 -10.71
CA LYS A 218 -1.05 3.56 -10.63
C LYS A 218 -1.92 4.80 -10.76
N ARG A 219 -1.55 5.92 -10.11
CA ARG A 219 -2.24 7.22 -10.29
C ARG A 219 -2.24 7.65 -11.75
N SER A 220 -1.09 7.56 -12.40
CA SER A 220 -0.94 7.90 -13.82
C SER A 220 -1.82 7.02 -14.72
N GLN A 221 -1.85 5.71 -14.46
CA GLN A 221 -2.70 4.76 -15.19
C GLN A 221 -4.20 5.09 -15.03
N LEU A 222 -4.66 5.40 -13.82
CA LEU A 222 -6.07 5.74 -13.58
C LEU A 222 -6.48 7.05 -14.24
N LEU A 223 -5.65 8.08 -14.14
CA LEU A 223 -5.89 9.35 -14.83
C LEU A 223 -5.94 9.18 -16.35
N ALA A 224 -5.08 8.33 -16.92
CA ALA A 224 -5.13 8.02 -18.34
C ALA A 224 -6.42 7.30 -18.75
N LYS A 225 -6.94 6.39 -17.90
CA LYS A 225 -8.23 5.73 -18.13
C LYS A 225 -9.41 6.70 -18.05
N ALA A 226 -9.36 7.69 -17.17
CA ALA A 226 -10.44 8.66 -16.96
C ALA A 226 -10.58 9.72 -18.08
N ARG A 227 -9.55 9.88 -18.93
CA ARG A 227 -9.56 10.83 -20.07
C ARG A 227 -10.13 10.24 -21.36
N LYS A 228 -10.32 8.92 -21.42
CA LYS A 228 -10.90 8.22 -22.58
C LYS A 228 -12.41 8.15 -22.46
#